data_AF-A0A350QLL2-F1
#
_entry.id   AF-A0A350QLL2-F1
#
_cell.length_a   1.000
_cell.length_b   1.000
_cell.length_c   1.000
_cell.angle_alpha   90.00
_cell.angle_beta   90.00
_cell.angle_gamma   90.00
#
_symmetry.space_group_name_H-M   'P 1'
#
loop_
_entity.id
_entity.type
_entity.pdbx_description
1 polymer ?
#
loop_
_entity_poly.entity_id
_entity_poly.type
_entity_poly.pdbx_seq_one_letter_code
_entity_poly.pdbx_strand_id
1 'polypeptide(L)'
;DELRRQQRWQLSADKDSEVSVEALRMGQEGIAEQLALLQQKERLAGALAALPTLQREAILLQLEEFSLDDIAHITRELPETIKSRLRYARERLALLMGEDNV
;
A
#
# COMPACT_ATOMS: atom_id res chain seq x y z
N ASP A 1 18.62 35.63 54.48
CA ASP A 1 17.60 35.76 53.43
C ASP A 1 18.11 35.15 52.11
N GLU A 2 18.53 33.89 52.15
CA GLU A 2 19.20 33.21 51.02
C GLU A 2 18.52 31.89 50.62
N LEU A 3 17.75 31.30 51.53
CA LEU A 3 16.98 30.06 51.30
C LEU A 3 15.80 30.23 50.34
N ARG A 4 15.33 31.46 50.08
CA ARG A 4 14.28 31.73 49.08
C ARG A 4 14.78 31.72 47.63
N ARG A 5 16.08 31.91 47.38
CA ARG A 5 16.62 31.93 46.00
C ARG A 5 16.87 30.53 45.45
N GLN A 6 17.15 29.55 46.31
CA GLN A 6 17.48 28.18 45.90
C GLN A 6 16.24 27.36 45.49
N GLN A 7 15.05 27.70 46.00
CA GLN A 7 13.80 27.01 45.63
C GLN A 7 13.21 27.50 44.30
N ARG A 8 13.75 28.58 43.71
CA ARG A 8 13.21 29.15 42.47
C ARG A 8 13.64 28.42 41.20
N TRP A 9 14.62 27.52 41.31
CA TRP A 9 15.09 26.67 40.22
C TRP A 9 14.64 25.21 40.34
N GLN A 10 13.98 24.83 41.44
CA GLN A 10 13.47 23.47 41.60
C GLN A 10 12.09 23.25 40.95
N LEU A 11 11.33 24.32 40.66
CA LEU A 11 9.96 24.21 40.15
C LEU A 11 9.80 24.54 38.65
N SER A 12 10.89 24.52 37.88
CA SER A 12 10.82 24.84 36.43
C SER A 12 11.55 23.85 35.52
N ALA A 13 12.14 22.80 36.08
CA ALA A 13 12.76 21.72 35.31
C ALA A 13 11.83 20.51 35.07
N ASP A 14 10.64 20.51 35.66
CA ASP A 14 9.72 19.36 35.69
C ASP A 14 8.44 19.63 34.86
N LYS A 15 8.62 20.28 33.72
CA LYS A 15 7.63 20.34 32.64
C LYS A 15 8.24 19.84 31.33
N ASP A 16 9.23 18.97 31.43
CA ASP A 16 9.66 18.14 30.33
C ASP A 16 8.56 17.12 30.09
N SER A 17 7.62 17.52 29.22
CA SER A 17 6.83 16.65 28.35
C SER A 17 6.69 15.21 28.86
N GLU A 18 5.72 14.99 29.77
CA GLU A 18 5.20 13.64 30.01
C GLU A 18 4.50 13.19 28.72
N VAL A 19 5.30 12.81 27.71
CA VAL A 19 4.78 12.16 26.53
C VAL A 19 4.28 10.82 27.01
N SER A 20 2.96 10.67 27.04
CA SER A 20 2.32 9.42 27.43
C SER A 20 2.90 8.28 26.59
N VAL A 21 3.43 7.26 27.26
CA VAL A 21 3.94 6.04 26.62
C VAL A 21 2.87 5.41 25.72
N GLU A 22 1.60 5.54 26.09
CA GLU A 22 0.47 5.09 25.29
C GLU A 22 0.30 5.91 24.00
N ALA A 23 0.50 7.23 24.07
CA ALA A 23 0.43 8.09 22.87
C ALA A 23 1.58 7.79 21.89
N LEU A 24 2.78 7.47 22.41
CA LEU A 24 3.89 7.00 21.58
C LEU A 24 3.61 5.65 20.93
N ARG A 25 3.05 4.69 21.68
CA ARG A 25 2.70 3.36 21.14
C ARG A 25 1.63 3.45 20.05
N MET A 26 0.56 4.22 20.27
CA MET A 26 -0.49 4.48 19.28
C MET A 26 0.07 5.15 18.02
N GLY A 27 0.98 6.12 18.19
CA GLY A 27 1.68 6.74 17.05
C GLY A 27 2.55 5.74 16.27
N GLN A 28 3.26 4.85 16.97
CA GLN A 28 4.08 3.80 16.35
C GLN A 28 3.23 2.77 15.61
N GLU A 29 2.11 2.34 16.18
CA GLU A 29 1.16 1.42 15.54
C GLU A 29 0.59 2.03 14.26
N GLY A 30 0.21 3.31 14.28
CA GLY A 30 -0.26 4.03 13.09
C GLY A 30 0.81 4.19 12.00
N ILE A 31 2.08 4.40 12.37
CA ILE A 31 3.21 4.46 11.42
C ILE A 31 3.46 3.08 10.80
N ALA A 32 3.41 2.01 11.61
CA ALA A 32 3.60 0.65 11.12
C ALA A 32 2.53 0.24 10.11
N GLU A 33 1.26 0.59 10.38
CA GLU A 33 0.15 0.35 9.45
C GLU A 33 0.32 1.12 8.13
N GLN A 34 0.68 2.40 8.20
CA GLN A 34 0.95 3.21 7.00
C GLN A 34 2.11 2.63 6.18
N LEU A 35 3.18 2.19 6.84
CA LEU A 35 4.32 1.57 6.17
C LEU A 35 3.91 0.26 5.49
N ALA A 36 3.11 -0.58 6.16
CA ALA A 36 2.61 -1.83 5.58
C ALA A 36 1.75 -1.57 4.33
N LEU A 37 0.89 -0.55 4.36
CA LEU A 37 0.08 -0.14 3.21
C LEU A 37 0.95 0.33 2.04
N LEU A 38 1.99 1.14 2.31
CA LEU A 38 2.93 1.60 1.27
C LEU A 38 3.66 0.41 0.64
N GLN A 39 4.17 -0.51 1.45
CA GLN A 39 4.83 -1.72 0.96
C GLN A 39 3.90 -2.59 0.11
N GLN A 40 2.64 -2.75 0.52
CA GLN A 40 1.66 -3.51 -0.27
C GLN A 40 1.39 -2.84 -1.62
N LYS A 41 1.26 -1.51 -1.64
CA LYS A 41 1.10 -0.73 -2.88
C LYS A 41 2.31 -0.87 -3.79
N GLU A 42 3.53 -0.79 -3.26
CA GLU A 42 4.76 -0.96 -4.03
C GLU A 42 4.89 -2.35 -4.62
N ARG A 43 4.57 -3.41 -3.85
CA ARG A 43 4.55 -4.79 -4.35
C ARG A 43 3.56 -4.96 -5.49
N LEU A 44 2.34 -4.45 -5.34
CA LEU A 44 1.32 -4.51 -6.38
C LEU A 44 1.73 -3.74 -7.64
N ALA A 45 2.26 -2.53 -7.48
CA ALA A 45 2.77 -1.73 -8.60
C ALA A 45 3.92 -2.44 -9.33
N GLY A 46 4.85 -3.05 -8.59
CA GLY A 46 5.93 -3.86 -9.14
C GLY A 46 5.43 -5.08 -9.90
N ALA A 47 4.44 -5.79 -9.36
CA ALA A 47 3.83 -6.96 -9.99
C ALA A 47 3.12 -6.59 -11.30
N LEU A 48 2.33 -5.51 -11.30
CA LEU A 48 1.70 -4.98 -12.52
C LEU A 48 2.75 -4.58 -13.58
N ALA A 49 3.84 -3.93 -13.15
CA ALA A 49 4.94 -3.53 -14.03
C ALA A 49 5.75 -4.71 -14.61
N ALA A 50 5.72 -5.87 -13.96
CA ALA A 50 6.37 -7.10 -14.44
C ALA A 50 5.49 -7.92 -15.40
N LEU A 51 4.18 -7.65 -15.47
CA LEU A 51 3.29 -8.31 -16.42
C LEU A 51 3.67 -7.98 -17.88
N PRO A 52 3.54 -8.93 -18.83
CA PRO A 52 3.60 -8.63 -20.26
C PRO A 52 2.64 -7.51 -20.65
N THR A 53 3.05 -6.63 -21.58
CA THR A 53 2.32 -5.40 -21.92
C THR A 53 0.84 -5.64 -22.23
N LEU A 54 0.53 -6.64 -23.07
CA LEU A 54 -0.84 -6.96 -23.47
C LEU A 54 -1.69 -7.53 -22.33
N GLN A 55 -1.06 -8.19 -21.35
CA GLN A 55 -1.74 -8.73 -20.17
C GLN A 55 -2.02 -7.62 -19.16
N ARG A 56 -1.06 -6.71 -18.97
CA ARG A 56 -1.22 -5.51 -18.14
C ARG A 56 -2.32 -4.62 -18.67
N GLU A 57 -2.32 -4.32 -19.97
CA GLU A 57 -3.35 -3.51 -20.62
C GLU A 57 -4.75 -4.08 -20.40
N ALA A 58 -4.94 -5.38 -20.64
CA ALA A 58 -6.23 -6.03 -20.43
C ALA A 58 -6.71 -5.93 -18.97
N ILE A 59 -5.82 -6.16 -17.98
CA ILE A 59 -6.18 -6.01 -16.57
C ILE A 59 -6.51 -4.56 -16.22
N LEU A 60 -5.71 -3.59 -16.68
CA LEU A 60 -5.96 -2.17 -16.39
C LEU A 60 -7.33 -1.75 -16.92
N LEU A 61 -7.68 -2.13 -18.15
CA LEU A 61 -9.02 -1.85 -18.69
C LEU A 61 -10.12 -2.53 -17.86
N GLN A 62 -9.90 -3.76 -17.38
CA GLN A 62 -10.88 -4.41 -16.53
C GLN A 62 -11.05 -3.72 -15.15
N LEU A 63 -9.99 -3.10 -14.62
CA LEU A 63 -10.05 -2.31 -13.39
C LEU A 63 -10.78 -0.97 -13.58
N GLU A 64 -10.75 -0.42 -14.79
CA GLU A 64 -11.57 0.73 -15.21
C GLU A 64 -13.02 0.34 -15.54
N GLU A 65 -13.46 -0.85 -15.11
CA GLU A 65 -14.82 -1.38 -15.25
C GLU A 65 -15.31 -1.61 -16.70
N PHE A 66 -14.40 -1.68 -17.67
CA PHE A 66 -14.76 -2.06 -19.05
C PHE A 66 -15.23 -3.53 -19.12
N SER A 67 -16.27 -3.79 -19.93
CA SER A 67 -16.72 -5.16 -20.19
C SER A 67 -15.74 -5.93 -21.07
N LEU A 68 -15.85 -7.27 -21.12
CA LEU A 68 -15.00 -8.08 -22.00
C LEU A 68 -15.12 -7.69 -23.47
N ASP A 69 -16.33 -7.33 -23.91
CA ASP A 69 -16.60 -6.90 -25.28
C ASP A 69 -16.04 -5.50 -25.55
N ASP A 70 -16.13 -4.58 -24.58
CA ASP A 70 -15.51 -3.25 -24.69
C ASP A 70 -13.99 -3.36 -24.78
N ILE A 71 -13.37 -4.20 -23.95
CA ILE A 71 -11.92 -4.43 -23.97
C ILE A 71 -11.51 -5.01 -25.32
N ALA A 72 -12.25 -6.00 -25.83
CA ALA A 72 -12.01 -6.58 -27.15
C ALA A 72 -12.12 -5.52 -28.26
N HIS A 73 -13.11 -4.64 -28.20
CA HIS A 73 -13.27 -3.54 -29.13
C HIS A 73 -12.15 -2.50 -29.04
N ILE A 74 -11.79 -2.05 -27.83
CA ILE A 74 -10.72 -1.06 -27.56
C ILE A 74 -9.37 -1.57 -28.08
N THR A 75 -9.05 -2.83 -27.78
CA THR A 75 -7.77 -3.45 -28.17
C THR A 75 -7.77 -4.03 -29.58
N ARG A 76 -8.93 -4.04 -30.26
CA ARG A 76 -9.15 -4.61 -31.60
C ARG A 76 -8.80 -6.10 -31.69
N GLU A 77 -9.21 -6.84 -30.68
CA GLU A 77 -8.95 -8.27 -30.51
C GLU A 77 -10.25 -9.07 -30.40
N LEU A 78 -10.13 -10.39 -30.45
CA LEU A 78 -11.27 -11.28 -30.21
C LEU A 78 -11.55 -11.43 -28.70
N PRO A 79 -12.82 -11.59 -28.28
CA PRO A 79 -13.16 -11.83 -26.88
C PRO A 79 -12.42 -13.02 -26.25
N GLU A 80 -12.21 -14.10 -27.02
CA GLU A 80 -11.45 -15.28 -26.56
C GLU A 80 -9.97 -14.98 -26.29
N THR A 81 -9.37 -14.09 -27.10
CA THR A 81 -8.02 -13.58 -26.87
C THR A 81 -7.96 -12.79 -25.56
N ILE A 82 -8.94 -11.91 -25.32
CA ILE A 82 -9.03 -11.13 -24.08
C ILE A 82 -9.23 -12.01 -22.85
N LYS A 83 -10.12 -13.02 -22.92
CA LYS A 83 -10.29 -14.01 -21.85
C LYS A 83 -8.97 -14.69 -21.51
N SER A 84 -8.23 -15.15 -22.53
CA SER A 84 -6.94 -15.79 -22.35
C SER A 84 -5.90 -14.83 -21.74
N ARG A 85 -5.82 -13.59 -22.24
CA ARG A 85 -4.93 -12.56 -21.69
C ARG A 85 -5.24 -12.28 -20.23
N LEU A 86 -6.50 -12.09 -19.86
CA LEU A 86 -6.92 -11.82 -18.48
C LEU A 86 -6.62 -13.00 -17.56
N ARG A 87 -6.88 -14.24 -18.02
CA ARG A 87 -6.54 -15.44 -17.24
C ARG A 87 -5.05 -15.51 -16.95
N TYR A 88 -4.21 -15.43 -17.97
CA TYR A 88 -2.75 -15.49 -17.78
C TYR A 88 -2.21 -14.30 -17.00
N ALA A 89 -2.81 -13.12 -17.15
CA ALA A 89 -2.45 -11.95 -16.37
C ALA A 89 -2.70 -12.17 -14.87
N ARG A 90 -3.87 -12.74 -14.50
CA ARG A 90 -4.21 -13.07 -13.10
C ARG A 90 -3.33 -14.17 -12.53
N GLU A 91 -3.09 -15.24 -13.29
CA GLU A 91 -2.16 -16.32 -12.90
C GLU A 91 -0.76 -15.76 -12.61
N ARG A 92 -0.24 -14.88 -13.48
CA ARG A 92 1.07 -14.24 -13.26
C ARG A 92 1.07 -13.27 -12.11
N LEU A 93 -0.01 -12.50 -11.92
CA LEU A 93 -0.10 -11.55 -10.82
C LEU A 93 -0.07 -12.29 -9.47
N ALA A 94 -0.80 -13.40 -9.34
CA ALA A 94 -0.77 -14.26 -8.17
C ALA A 94 0.65 -14.78 -7.89
N LEU A 95 1.32 -15.32 -8.92
CA LEU A 95 2.71 -15.79 -8.81
C LEU A 95 3.68 -14.68 -8.37
N LEU A 96 3.57 -13.48 -8.95
CA LEU A 96 4.43 -12.33 -8.62
C LEU A 96 4.18 -11.79 -7.21
N MET A 97 2.95 -11.94 -6.70
CA MET A 97 2.58 -11.54 -5.34
C MET A 97 2.89 -12.61 -4.29
N GLY A 98 3.33 -13.80 -4.70
CA GLY A 98 3.57 -14.94 -3.81
C GLY A 98 2.26 -15.59 -3.30
N GLU A 99 1.15 -15.35 -4.00
CA GLU A 99 -0.10 -16.06 -3.81
C GLU A 99 -0.02 -17.35 -4.63
N ASP A 100 0.54 -18.41 -4.05
CA ASP A 100 0.53 -19.75 -4.64
C ASP A 100 -0.93 -20.25 -4.70
N ASN A 101 -1.58 -20.09 -5.86
CA ASN A 101 -2.84 -20.77 -6.17
C ASN A 101 -2.54 -22.27 -6.38
N VAL A 102 -2.50 -23.04 -5.29
CA VAL A 102 -2.52 -24.51 -5.28
C VAL A 102 -3.96 -25.02 -5.34
#